data_AF-A0A1B9LZT0-F1
#
_entry.id   AF-A0A1B9LZT0-F1
#
_cell.length_a   1.000
_cell.length_b   1.000
_cell.length_c   1.000
_cell.angle_alpha   90.00
_cell.angle_beta   90.00
_cell.angle_gamma   90.00
#
_symmetry.space_group_name_H-M   'P 1'
#
loop_
_entity.id
_entity.type
_entity.pdbx_description
1 polymer ?
#
loop_
_entity_poly.entity_id
_entity_poly.type
_entity_poly.pdbx_seq_one_letter_code
_entity_poly.pdbx_strand_id
1 'polypeptide(L)'
;MNGKKARAGNRSDAIVIPSPVINYVRPNPNFGVGDFAGPADIWNPYEGFLVQSSINPELYNLNFPTTGAHNLYFDLVLKIERVKPEQLTWEPVTHEGITATVVEVVEHHGYSFYLRVKLTGPEARNQWDNPNPSPIAKPRLPQTFELVGRDISTADEVVKYGFVLKQWFVNRGDQLKTYSDQLAWCNGLGYRMPRVRDLTNSKCGVESNYFPCINGIDGATPSSRHNKYQRHIGAGFFTEWGIMHEYADAGFVDYHYWTSDVTGSYQFLVNSIFGDVRSYRAGTSTRLYAVCTTP
;
A
#
# COMPACT_ATOMS: atom_id res chain seq x y z
N MET A 1 64.18 23.66 37.40
CA MET A 1 63.89 22.46 36.59
C MET A 1 63.05 21.53 37.48
N ASN A 2 61.87 21.01 37.18
CA ASN A 2 61.04 21.01 35.98
C ASN A 2 59.57 20.90 36.45
N GLY A 3 58.70 21.76 35.91
CA GLY A 3 57.26 21.57 36.02
C GLY A 3 56.80 20.42 35.12
N LYS A 4 55.93 19.56 35.64
CA LYS A 4 55.08 18.68 34.82
C LYS A 4 53.63 18.86 35.27
N LYS A 5 52.93 19.80 34.64
CA LYS A 5 51.47 19.80 34.59
C LYS A 5 51.06 18.64 33.68
N ALA A 6 50.43 17.62 34.24
CA ALA A 6 49.76 16.59 33.46
C ALA A 6 48.57 17.23 32.75
N ARG A 7 48.62 17.28 31.40
CA ARG A 7 47.43 17.54 30.59
C ARG A 7 46.53 16.32 30.71
N ALA A 8 45.42 16.45 31.45
CA ALA A 8 44.28 15.57 31.27
C ALA A 8 43.84 15.73 29.81
N GLY A 9 44.02 14.68 29.01
CA GLY A 9 43.52 14.65 27.64
C GLY A 9 41.99 14.71 27.71
N ASN A 10 41.41 15.72 27.08
CA ASN A 10 40.00 15.71 26.72
C ASN A 10 39.78 14.49 25.82
N ARG A 11 39.37 13.36 26.41
CA ARG A 11 38.62 12.36 25.67
C ARG A 11 37.26 12.99 25.42
N SER A 12 37.08 13.56 24.24
CA SER A 12 35.75 13.77 23.70
C SER A 12 35.19 12.37 23.48
N ASP A 13 34.46 11.86 24.46
CA ASP A 13 33.59 10.70 24.25
C ASP A 13 32.56 11.17 23.21
N ALA A 14 32.78 10.79 21.95
CA ALA A 14 31.82 10.99 20.90
C ALA A 14 30.58 10.18 21.30
N ILE A 15 29.58 10.87 21.84
CA ILE A 15 28.25 10.29 22.02
C ILE A 15 27.75 10.04 20.60
N VAL A 16 27.85 8.80 20.13
CA VAL A 16 27.16 8.35 18.92
C VAL A 16 25.68 8.43 19.25
N ILE A 17 25.03 9.49 18.78
CA ILE A 17 23.59 9.66 18.90
C ILE A 17 22.99 8.66 17.91
N PRO A 18 22.17 7.68 18.36
CA PRO A 18 21.47 6.83 17.41
C PRO A 18 20.57 7.71 16.53
N SER A 19 20.83 7.67 15.22
CA SER A 19 20.03 8.38 14.23
C SER A 19 18.60 7.84 14.25
N PRO A 20 17.57 8.67 14.02
CA PRO A 20 16.20 8.19 13.88
C PRO A 20 16.09 7.15 12.75
N VAL A 21 15.34 6.07 12.98
CA VAL A 21 15.16 5.00 11.99
C VAL A 21 13.69 4.69 11.81
N ILE A 22 13.31 4.43 10.56
CA ILE A 22 12.00 3.86 10.19
C ILE A 22 12.22 2.37 9.94
N ASN A 23 11.77 1.54 10.87
CA ASN A 23 11.90 0.08 10.79
C ASN A 23 10.64 -0.58 10.24
N TYR A 24 9.49 0.08 10.40
CA TYR A 24 8.20 -0.42 9.95
C TYR A 24 7.40 0.66 9.26
N VAL A 25 6.53 0.23 8.36
CA VAL A 25 5.47 1.06 7.77
C VAL A 25 4.15 0.34 7.89
N ARG A 26 3.15 1.05 8.38
CA ARG A 26 1.88 0.44 8.79
C ARG A 26 0.74 0.97 7.92
N PRO A 27 0.22 0.19 6.96
CA PRO A 27 -1.12 0.45 6.43
C PRO A 27 -2.16 0.13 7.51
N ASN A 28 -3.39 -0.18 7.12
CA ASN A 28 -4.38 -0.66 8.07
C ASN A 28 -3.93 -2.00 8.70
N PRO A 29 -3.78 -2.09 10.05
CA PRO A 29 -3.28 -3.30 10.69
C PRO A 29 -4.35 -4.40 10.86
N ASN A 30 -5.64 -4.10 10.66
CA ASN A 30 -6.72 -5.08 10.80
C ASN A 30 -6.54 -6.23 9.81
N PHE A 31 -6.90 -7.43 10.25
CA PHE A 31 -6.64 -8.67 9.50
C PHE A 31 -5.16 -8.80 9.09
N GLY A 32 -4.25 -8.49 10.01
CA GLY A 32 -2.80 -8.72 9.90
C GLY A 32 -2.28 -9.84 10.81
N VAL A 33 -3.14 -10.65 11.42
CA VAL A 33 -2.80 -11.69 12.39
C VAL A 33 -3.26 -13.07 11.88
N GLY A 34 -2.78 -14.14 12.52
CA GLY A 34 -3.23 -15.51 12.24
C GLY A 34 -3.10 -15.88 10.77
N ASP A 35 -4.18 -16.33 10.15
CA ASP A 35 -4.20 -16.77 8.75
C ASP A 35 -3.86 -15.68 7.74
N PHE A 36 -4.01 -14.40 8.12
CA PHE A 36 -3.71 -13.25 7.26
C PHE A 36 -2.31 -12.69 7.49
N ALA A 37 -1.60 -13.13 8.54
CA ALA A 37 -0.25 -12.66 8.83
C ALA A 37 0.71 -13.06 7.70
N GLY A 38 1.51 -12.09 7.28
CA GLY A 38 2.63 -12.35 6.38
C GLY A 38 3.78 -13.11 7.06
N PRO A 39 4.79 -13.53 6.27
CA PRO A 39 6.07 -14.00 6.80
C PRO A 39 6.68 -12.98 7.78
N ALA A 40 7.33 -13.45 8.85
CA ALA A 40 7.83 -12.59 9.94
C ALA A 40 8.96 -11.62 9.51
N ASP A 41 9.63 -11.92 8.39
CA ASP A 41 10.62 -11.08 7.72
C ASP A 41 10.00 -10.00 6.82
N ILE A 42 8.69 -10.08 6.55
CA ILE A 42 7.93 -9.11 5.75
C ILE A 42 6.93 -8.32 6.59
N TRP A 43 6.24 -8.98 7.53
CA TRP A 43 5.11 -8.41 8.26
C TRP A 43 5.20 -8.68 9.76
N ASN A 44 5.10 -7.61 10.55
CA ASN A 44 4.89 -7.64 11.99
C ASN A 44 3.41 -7.32 12.29
N PRO A 45 2.66 -8.19 12.97
CA PRO A 45 1.24 -7.96 13.23
C PRO A 45 0.88 -6.72 14.05
N TYR A 46 1.84 -6.14 14.78
CA TYR A 46 1.64 -4.93 15.59
C TYR A 46 2.17 -3.66 14.89
N GLU A 47 3.31 -3.78 14.21
CA GLU A 47 4.05 -2.63 13.67
C GLU A 47 3.85 -2.43 12.16
N GLY A 48 3.41 -3.46 11.41
CA GLY A 48 3.19 -3.41 9.96
C GLY A 48 4.31 -4.05 9.14
N PHE A 49 4.51 -3.59 7.91
CA PHE A 49 5.54 -4.09 7.00
C PHE A 49 6.94 -3.70 7.48
N LEU A 50 7.86 -4.65 7.46
CA LEU A 50 9.28 -4.38 7.70
C LEU A 50 9.87 -3.61 6.52
N VAL A 51 10.62 -2.54 6.82
CA VAL A 51 11.39 -1.82 5.80
C VAL A 51 12.53 -2.72 5.33
N GLN A 52 12.52 -3.07 4.05
CA GLN A 52 13.48 -3.98 3.44
C GLN A 52 14.80 -3.27 3.08
N SER A 53 14.74 -1.99 2.71
CA SER A 53 15.91 -1.14 2.50
C SER A 53 15.60 0.32 2.78
N SER A 54 16.29 0.94 3.75
CA SER A 54 16.18 2.39 4.03
C SER A 54 17.34 3.21 3.45
N ILE A 55 18.41 2.57 2.98
CA ILE A 55 19.66 3.24 2.61
C ILE A 55 19.88 3.23 1.10
N ASN A 56 19.62 2.09 0.45
CA ASN A 56 19.88 1.90 -0.97
C ASN A 56 18.62 2.14 -1.82
N PRO A 57 18.56 3.22 -2.62
CA PRO A 57 17.41 3.53 -3.47
C PRO A 57 17.12 2.47 -4.53
N GLU A 58 18.12 1.71 -4.99
CA GLU A 58 17.93 0.62 -5.96
C GLU A 58 17.08 -0.53 -5.41
N LEU A 59 16.94 -0.60 -4.08
CA LEU A 59 16.18 -1.63 -3.37
C LEU A 59 14.84 -1.13 -2.83
N TYR A 60 14.44 0.13 -3.11
CA TYR A 60 13.14 0.66 -2.69
C TYR A 60 11.95 -0.07 -3.33
N ASN A 61 12.18 -0.83 -4.41
CA ASN A 61 11.18 -1.69 -5.04
C ASN A 61 10.74 -2.89 -4.16
N LEU A 62 11.46 -3.15 -3.06
CA LEU A 62 11.15 -4.15 -2.04
C LEU A 62 10.30 -3.59 -0.90
N ASN A 63 10.21 -2.26 -0.78
CA ASN A 63 9.45 -1.61 0.29
C ASN A 63 7.97 -1.44 -0.09
N PHE A 64 7.11 -1.42 0.93
CA PHE A 64 5.72 -1.05 0.79
C PHE A 64 5.56 0.49 0.63
N PRO A 65 4.61 1.02 -0.13
CA PRO A 65 3.72 0.30 -1.02
C PRO A 65 4.31 0.13 -2.42
N THR A 66 3.88 -0.93 -3.12
CA THR A 66 4.08 -1.09 -4.57
C THR A 66 2.84 -0.81 -5.39
N THR A 67 1.69 -0.68 -4.73
CA THR A 67 0.40 -0.33 -5.34
C THR A 67 -0.19 0.90 -4.66
N GLY A 68 -1.07 1.65 -5.31
CA GLY A 68 -1.69 2.82 -4.67
C GLY A 68 -3.02 3.23 -5.28
N ALA A 69 -3.75 4.05 -4.55
CA ALA A 69 -4.97 4.72 -4.99
C ALA A 69 -5.11 6.07 -4.27
N HIS A 70 -5.97 6.94 -4.80
CA HIS A 70 -6.22 8.25 -4.23
C HIS A 70 -6.78 8.14 -2.80
N ASN A 71 -6.23 8.94 -1.88
CA ASN A 71 -6.54 8.99 -0.45
C ASN A 71 -6.24 7.72 0.37
N LEU A 72 -5.46 6.79 -0.16
CA LEU A 72 -4.83 5.79 0.71
C LEU A 72 -3.73 6.44 1.56
N TYR A 73 -3.51 5.86 2.73
CA TYR A 73 -2.52 6.34 3.66
C TYR A 73 -1.85 5.20 4.42
N PHE A 74 -0.63 5.44 4.90
CA PHE A 74 0.11 4.53 5.76
C PHE A 74 0.95 5.32 6.73
N ASP A 75 1.32 4.72 7.84
CA ASP A 75 2.06 5.40 8.90
C ASP A 75 3.52 4.93 8.91
N LEU A 76 4.48 5.86 8.88
CA LEU A 76 5.89 5.57 9.14
C LEU A 76 6.08 5.37 10.64
N VAL A 77 6.62 4.23 11.06
CA VAL A 77 6.94 3.96 12.46
C VAL A 77 8.34 4.46 12.77
N LEU A 78 8.40 5.73 13.16
CA LEU A 78 9.64 6.43 13.48
C LEU A 78 10.00 6.20 14.94
N LYS A 79 11.09 5.47 15.19
CA LYS A 79 11.59 5.20 16.54
C LYS A 79 12.65 6.24 16.89
N ILE A 80 12.40 7.03 17.94
CA ILE A 80 13.29 8.12 18.33
C ILE A 80 13.49 8.23 19.84
N GLU A 81 14.75 8.28 20.26
CA GLU A 81 15.12 8.52 21.67
C GLU A 81 15.23 10.01 22.01
N ARG A 82 15.57 10.89 21.04
CA ARG A 82 15.90 12.31 21.30
C ARG A 82 15.32 13.34 20.33
N VAL A 83 15.23 13.06 19.03
CA VAL A 83 14.55 13.96 18.07
C VAL A 83 13.05 13.76 18.22
N LYS A 84 12.27 14.83 18.18
CA LYS A 84 10.80 14.71 18.16
C LYS A 84 10.28 14.93 16.74
N PRO A 85 9.15 14.32 16.34
CA PRO A 85 8.58 14.54 15.01
C PRO A 85 8.36 16.02 14.67
N GLU A 86 8.07 16.88 15.66
CA GLU A 86 7.84 18.31 15.44
C GLU A 86 9.12 19.08 15.06
N GLN A 87 10.28 18.45 15.19
CA GLN A 87 11.58 18.99 14.76
C GLN A 87 11.92 18.60 13.32
N LEU A 88 11.05 17.82 12.66
CA LEU A 88 11.25 17.38 11.28
C LEU A 88 10.29 18.09 10.33
N THR A 89 10.83 18.52 9.19
CA THR A 89 10.06 18.99 8.04
C THR A 89 10.12 17.97 6.91
N TRP A 90 9.02 17.86 6.17
CA TRP A 90 8.85 16.91 5.07
C TRP A 90 8.27 17.64 3.87
N GLU A 91 9.00 17.64 2.76
CA GLU A 91 8.47 18.19 1.51
C GLU A 91 7.63 17.13 0.77
N PRO A 92 6.48 17.49 0.19
CA PRO A 92 5.71 16.57 -0.65
C PRO A 92 6.49 16.13 -1.89
N VAL A 93 6.42 14.85 -2.23
CA VAL A 93 7.07 14.28 -3.41
C VAL A 93 6.02 13.98 -4.46
N THR A 94 6.20 14.50 -5.69
CA THR A 94 5.21 14.37 -6.77
C THR A 94 5.83 13.81 -8.04
N HIS A 95 5.26 12.71 -8.54
CA HIS A 95 5.62 12.10 -9.83
C HIS A 95 4.37 11.66 -10.58
N GLU A 96 4.30 11.95 -11.87
CA GLU A 96 3.22 11.47 -12.75
C GLU A 96 1.79 11.80 -12.25
N GLY A 97 1.65 12.94 -11.56
CA GLY A 97 0.38 13.38 -10.97
C GLY A 97 -0.02 12.68 -9.68
N ILE A 98 0.85 11.84 -9.10
CA ILE A 98 0.71 11.25 -7.76
C ILE A 98 1.61 12.04 -6.80
N THR A 99 1.07 12.45 -5.65
CA THR A 99 1.80 13.11 -4.58
C THR A 99 1.75 12.28 -3.31
N ALA A 100 2.91 12.10 -2.67
CA ALA A 100 3.03 11.56 -1.33
C ALA A 100 3.34 12.70 -0.34
N THR A 101 2.51 12.84 0.68
CA THR A 101 2.63 13.92 1.68
C THR A 101 2.62 13.34 3.08
N VAL A 102 3.60 13.71 3.91
CA VAL A 102 3.55 13.46 5.35
C VAL A 102 2.63 14.51 5.99
N VAL A 103 1.51 14.08 6.58
CA VAL A 103 0.43 15.00 7.00
C VAL A 103 0.41 15.28 8.50
N GLU A 104 0.62 14.27 9.35
CA GLU A 104 0.51 14.43 10.80
C GLU A 104 1.14 13.25 11.57
N VAL A 105 1.32 13.43 12.87
CA VAL A 105 1.54 12.32 13.83
C VAL A 105 0.16 11.84 14.30
N VAL A 106 -0.18 10.59 14.03
CA VAL A 106 -1.52 10.05 14.34
C VAL A 106 -1.57 9.34 15.70
N GLU A 107 -0.45 8.81 16.17
CA GLU A 107 -0.32 8.20 17.48
C GLU A 107 1.15 8.13 17.94
N HIS A 108 1.35 7.86 19.23
CA HIS A 108 2.67 7.56 19.78
C HIS A 108 2.59 6.49 20.88
N HIS A 109 3.58 5.61 20.92
CA HIS A 109 3.71 4.55 21.91
C HIS A 109 5.16 4.48 22.40
N GLY A 110 5.41 4.97 23.61
CA GLY A 110 6.77 5.10 24.16
C GLY A 110 7.63 6.00 23.28
N TYR A 111 8.66 5.43 22.65
CA TYR A 111 9.59 6.11 21.75
C TYR A 111 9.24 5.94 20.26
N SER A 112 8.07 5.37 19.94
CA SER A 112 7.62 5.16 18.55
C SER A 112 6.54 6.18 18.20
N PHE A 113 6.76 6.93 17.13
CA PHE A 113 5.80 7.89 16.56
C PHE A 113 5.31 7.38 15.21
N TYR A 114 4.04 7.56 14.94
CA TYR A 114 3.40 7.10 13.71
C TYR A 114 3.06 8.31 12.85
N LEU A 115 3.86 8.54 11.81
CA LEU A 115 3.71 9.68 10.91
C LEU A 115 2.94 9.25 9.66
N ARG A 116 1.76 9.82 9.46
CA ARG A 116 0.90 9.45 8.33
C ARG A 116 1.41 10.04 7.03
N VAL A 117 1.59 9.17 6.05
CA VAL A 117 1.82 9.49 4.64
C VAL A 117 0.50 9.29 3.90
N LYS A 118 0.02 10.33 3.22
CA LYS A 118 -1.17 10.27 2.35
C LYS A 118 -0.75 10.28 0.89
N LEU A 119 -1.33 9.38 0.09
CA LEU A 119 -1.19 9.36 -1.36
C LEU A 119 -2.37 10.09 -2.00
N THR A 120 -2.10 11.11 -2.80
CA THR A 120 -3.09 11.74 -3.68
C THR A 120 -2.67 11.54 -5.12
N GLY A 121 -3.63 11.44 -6.02
CA GLY A 121 -3.35 11.23 -7.44
C GLY A 121 -4.62 11.15 -8.28
N PRO A 122 -4.53 10.62 -9.52
CA PRO A 122 -5.70 10.51 -10.38
C PRO A 122 -6.82 9.67 -9.74
N GLU A 123 -8.03 10.22 -9.77
CA GLU A 123 -9.25 9.55 -9.33
C GLU A 123 -10.42 9.82 -10.29
N ALA A 124 -11.56 9.15 -10.06
CA ALA A 124 -12.73 9.21 -10.92
C ALA A 124 -14.02 9.57 -10.17
N ARG A 125 -13.93 10.17 -8.98
CA ARG A 125 -15.08 10.44 -8.10
C ARG A 125 -16.16 11.28 -8.77
N ASN A 126 -15.76 12.28 -9.54
CA ASN A 126 -16.68 13.11 -10.34
C ASN A 126 -17.34 12.36 -11.51
N GLN A 127 -16.99 11.08 -11.75
CA GLN A 127 -17.52 10.25 -12.83
C GLN A 127 -18.13 8.92 -12.34
N TRP A 128 -18.30 8.72 -11.04
CA TRP A 128 -18.87 7.48 -10.49
C TRP A 128 -20.25 7.15 -11.07
N ASP A 129 -21.15 8.14 -11.10
CA ASP A 129 -22.51 7.98 -11.64
C ASP A 129 -22.58 8.05 -13.17
N ASN A 130 -21.49 8.45 -13.85
CA ASN A 130 -21.47 8.55 -15.30
C ASN A 130 -21.27 7.16 -15.93
N PRO A 131 -22.22 6.62 -16.71
CA PRO A 131 -22.06 5.32 -17.37
C PRO A 131 -21.01 5.35 -18.50
N ASN A 132 -20.74 6.53 -19.08
CA ASN A 132 -19.79 6.73 -20.16
C ASN A 132 -18.71 7.73 -19.71
N PRO A 133 -17.78 7.30 -18.85
CA PRO A 133 -16.77 8.19 -18.32
C PRO A 133 -15.79 8.63 -19.42
N SER A 134 -15.25 9.82 -19.26
CA SER A 134 -14.13 10.34 -20.02
C SER A 134 -12.81 9.84 -19.43
N PRO A 135 -11.76 9.69 -20.26
CA PRO A 135 -10.44 9.32 -19.79
C PRO A 135 -9.92 10.25 -18.69
N ILE A 136 -9.25 9.67 -17.69
CA ILE A 136 -8.54 10.42 -16.64
C ILE A 136 -7.02 10.24 -16.80
N ALA A 137 -6.24 11.00 -16.05
CA ALA A 137 -4.78 10.87 -16.05
C ALA A 137 -4.35 9.44 -15.68
N LYS A 138 -3.33 8.94 -16.38
CA LYS A 138 -2.75 7.59 -16.20
C LYS A 138 -1.27 7.76 -15.85
N PRO A 139 -0.90 7.58 -14.57
CA PRO A 139 0.48 7.72 -14.15
C PRO A 139 1.38 6.73 -14.88
N ARG A 140 2.56 7.18 -15.36
CA ARG A 140 3.57 6.27 -15.95
C ARG A 140 4.38 5.62 -14.85
N LEU A 141 3.95 4.43 -14.42
CA LEU A 141 4.62 3.64 -13.39
C LEU A 141 5.55 2.59 -14.03
N PRO A 142 6.65 2.17 -13.36
CA PRO A 142 6.98 2.45 -11.96
C PRO A 142 7.58 3.85 -11.69
N GLN A 143 7.33 4.40 -10.50
CA GLN A 143 7.94 5.65 -10.01
C GLN A 143 8.48 5.47 -8.60
N THR A 144 9.67 6.03 -8.34
CA THR A 144 10.32 6.00 -7.03
C THR A 144 9.96 7.25 -6.25
N PHE A 145 9.49 7.09 -5.02
CA PHE A 145 9.19 8.17 -4.09
C PHE A 145 10.19 8.09 -2.93
N GLU A 146 10.79 9.20 -2.54
CA GLU A 146 11.70 9.29 -1.39
C GLU A 146 11.27 10.43 -0.45
N LEU A 147 10.69 10.06 0.68
CA LEU A 147 10.29 10.98 1.75
C LEU A 147 11.52 11.25 2.62
N VAL A 148 11.92 12.51 2.74
CA VAL A 148 13.09 12.92 3.52
C VAL A 148 12.64 13.83 4.67
N GLY A 149 12.87 13.37 5.89
CA GLY A 149 12.64 14.14 7.11
C GLY A 149 13.89 14.95 7.42
N ARG A 150 13.79 16.27 7.30
CA ARG A 150 14.90 17.21 7.53
C ARG A 150 14.74 17.90 8.87
N ASP A 151 15.83 18.14 9.58
CA ASP A 151 15.79 18.94 10.80
C ASP A 151 15.36 20.37 10.48
N ILE A 152 14.38 20.89 11.22
CA ILE A 152 13.77 22.20 10.96
C ILE A 152 14.75 23.37 11.13
N SER A 153 15.81 23.19 11.93
CA SER A 153 16.75 24.26 12.25
C SER A 153 17.97 24.30 11.32
N THR A 154 18.39 23.13 10.83
CA THR A 154 19.61 22.97 10.03
C THR A 154 19.34 22.60 8.56
N ALA A 155 18.14 22.09 8.26
CA ALA A 155 17.76 21.47 6.97
C ALA A 155 18.54 20.19 6.62
N ASP A 156 19.32 19.66 7.57
CA ASP A 156 20.05 18.41 7.41
C ASP A 156 19.10 17.21 7.30
N GLU A 157 19.46 16.23 6.47
CA GLU A 157 18.71 14.97 6.36
C GLU A 157 18.86 14.15 7.64
N VAL A 158 17.76 13.89 8.33
CA VAL A 158 17.76 13.13 9.59
C VAL A 158 17.31 11.70 9.37
N VAL A 159 16.30 11.51 8.52
CA VAL A 159 15.71 10.21 8.22
C VAL A 159 15.09 10.22 6.83
N LYS A 160 15.04 9.05 6.19
CA LYS A 160 14.38 8.91 4.90
C LYS A 160 13.63 7.60 4.77
N TYR A 161 12.61 7.61 3.91
CA TYR A 161 11.86 6.43 3.53
C TYR A 161 11.57 6.45 2.04
N GLY A 162 11.92 5.38 1.33
CA GLY A 162 11.68 5.27 -0.10
C GLY A 162 10.90 4.04 -0.50
N PHE A 163 10.07 4.16 -1.53
CA PHE A 163 9.25 3.09 -2.09
C PHE A 163 9.05 3.28 -3.60
N VAL A 164 8.64 2.22 -4.29
CA VAL A 164 8.36 2.27 -5.74
C VAL A 164 6.92 1.87 -6.00
N LEU A 165 6.09 2.83 -6.42
CA LEU A 165 4.75 2.53 -6.94
C LEU A 165 4.87 1.93 -8.33
N LYS A 166 4.33 0.74 -8.51
CA LYS A 166 4.32 -0.03 -9.76
C LYS A 166 2.94 -0.04 -10.42
N GLN A 167 1.88 0.15 -9.65
CA GLN A 167 0.51 0.06 -10.14
C GLN A 167 -0.43 1.03 -9.41
N TRP A 168 -1.31 1.70 -10.16
CA TRP A 168 -2.30 2.64 -9.62
C TRP A 168 -3.73 2.14 -9.86
N PHE A 169 -4.59 2.34 -8.86
CA PHE A 169 -5.97 1.87 -8.86
C PHE A 169 -6.95 3.02 -8.66
N VAL A 170 -8.10 2.92 -9.32
CA VAL A 170 -9.24 3.85 -9.21
C VAL A 170 -10.52 3.06 -9.01
N ASN A 171 -11.39 3.49 -8.10
CA ASN A 171 -12.66 2.81 -7.82
C ASN A 171 -13.86 3.62 -8.32
N ARG A 172 -15.02 2.94 -8.38
CA ARG A 172 -16.32 3.55 -8.73
C ARG A 172 -17.21 3.79 -7.50
N GLY A 173 -16.64 4.05 -6.33
CA GLY A 173 -17.40 4.29 -5.12
C GLY A 173 -18.32 3.12 -4.76
N ASP A 174 -19.55 3.47 -4.36
CA ASP A 174 -20.63 2.56 -3.97
C ASP A 174 -21.49 2.07 -5.15
N GLN A 175 -21.03 2.25 -6.39
CA GLN A 175 -21.80 1.89 -7.58
C GLN A 175 -21.79 0.38 -7.82
N LEU A 176 -22.89 -0.28 -7.45
CA LEU A 176 -23.18 -1.68 -7.75
C LEU A 176 -23.71 -1.84 -9.19
N LYS A 177 -22.89 -2.35 -10.10
CA LYS A 177 -23.27 -2.55 -11.52
C LYS A 177 -22.86 -3.93 -12.04
N THR A 178 -23.39 -4.29 -13.20
CA THR A 178 -23.07 -5.56 -13.87
C THR A 178 -21.61 -5.57 -14.34
N TYR A 179 -21.06 -6.76 -14.58
CA TYR A 179 -19.69 -6.88 -15.08
C TYR A 179 -19.46 -6.06 -16.37
N SER A 180 -20.39 -6.10 -17.33
CA SER A 180 -20.28 -5.35 -18.58
C SER A 180 -20.25 -3.84 -18.36
N ASP A 181 -21.07 -3.31 -17.45
CA ASP A 181 -21.11 -1.87 -17.15
C ASP A 181 -19.82 -1.42 -16.46
N GLN A 182 -19.29 -2.25 -15.54
CA GLN A 182 -18.05 -1.93 -14.83
C GLN A 182 -16.84 -2.03 -15.75
N LEU A 183 -16.82 -3.03 -16.65
CA LEU A 183 -15.80 -3.17 -17.68
C LEU A 183 -15.81 -1.96 -18.63
N ALA A 184 -16.99 -1.57 -19.13
CA ALA A 184 -17.13 -0.40 -19.98
C ALA A 184 -16.67 0.88 -19.26
N TRP A 185 -17.01 1.03 -17.97
CA TRP A 185 -16.58 2.17 -17.16
C TRP A 185 -15.06 2.22 -16.97
N CYS A 186 -14.42 1.10 -16.61
CA CYS A 186 -12.95 1.04 -16.51
C CYS A 186 -12.28 1.40 -17.83
N ASN A 187 -12.76 0.84 -18.94
CA ASN A 187 -12.21 1.11 -20.27
C ASN A 187 -12.42 2.57 -20.71
N GLY A 188 -13.58 3.17 -20.38
CA GLY A 188 -13.87 4.57 -20.67
C GLY A 188 -12.95 5.55 -19.95
N LEU A 189 -12.50 5.22 -18.73
CA LEU A 189 -11.45 5.97 -18.03
C LEU A 189 -10.07 5.83 -18.69
N GLY A 190 -9.90 4.90 -19.63
CA GLY A 190 -8.62 4.50 -20.20
C GLY A 190 -7.83 3.53 -19.31
N TYR A 191 -8.47 2.96 -18.29
CA TYR A 191 -7.95 1.95 -17.38
C TYR A 191 -8.44 0.56 -17.83
N ARG A 192 -8.06 -0.50 -17.12
CA ARG A 192 -8.57 -1.85 -17.35
C ARG A 192 -9.19 -2.44 -16.09
N MET A 193 -10.05 -3.43 -16.28
CA MET A 193 -10.48 -4.32 -15.21
C MET A 193 -9.27 -5.12 -14.69
N PRO A 194 -9.06 -5.22 -13.36
CA PRO A 194 -7.98 -6.00 -12.78
C PRO A 194 -8.17 -7.49 -13.03
N ARG A 195 -7.08 -8.24 -12.94
CA ARG A 195 -7.07 -9.69 -12.76
C ARG A 195 -7.08 -10.02 -11.27
N VAL A 196 -7.39 -11.26 -10.90
CA VAL A 196 -7.31 -11.76 -9.52
C VAL A 196 -5.92 -11.47 -8.93
N ARG A 197 -4.86 -11.74 -9.68
CA ARG A 197 -3.47 -11.46 -9.28
C ARG A 197 -3.13 -9.97 -9.12
N ASP A 198 -3.90 -9.04 -9.69
CA ASP A 198 -3.68 -7.62 -9.42
C ASP A 198 -4.19 -7.24 -8.01
N LEU A 199 -5.10 -8.03 -7.44
CA LEU A 199 -5.82 -7.69 -6.20
C LEU A 199 -5.38 -8.52 -4.99
N THR A 200 -5.06 -9.80 -5.15
CA THR A 200 -4.81 -10.70 -4.02
C THR A 200 -3.80 -11.79 -4.34
N ASN A 201 -3.09 -12.26 -3.31
CA ASN A 201 -2.25 -13.46 -3.33
C ASN A 201 -2.94 -14.74 -2.81
N SER A 202 -4.26 -14.72 -2.65
CA SER A 202 -5.06 -15.92 -2.33
C SER A 202 -4.71 -17.09 -3.23
N LYS A 203 -4.56 -18.27 -2.64
CA LYS A 203 -4.18 -19.48 -3.38
C LYS A 203 -5.39 -20.22 -3.92
N CYS A 204 -5.40 -20.47 -5.24
CA CYS A 204 -6.40 -21.35 -5.84
C CYS A 204 -6.23 -22.81 -5.37
N GLY A 205 -7.31 -23.59 -5.43
CA GLY A 205 -7.28 -25.05 -5.22
C GLY A 205 -7.22 -25.51 -3.75
N VAL A 206 -7.03 -24.61 -2.80
CA VAL A 206 -7.12 -24.94 -1.35
C VAL A 206 -8.59 -25.07 -0.92
N GLU A 207 -9.46 -24.19 -1.42
CA GLU A 207 -10.92 -24.23 -1.25
C GLU A 207 -11.59 -24.34 -2.62
N SER A 208 -11.39 -25.49 -3.25
CA SER A 208 -11.66 -25.77 -4.68
C SER A 208 -13.05 -25.37 -5.18
N ASN A 209 -14.07 -25.33 -4.32
CA ASN A 209 -15.44 -25.01 -4.74
C ASN A 209 -15.62 -23.53 -5.13
N TYR A 210 -14.83 -22.62 -4.57
CA TYR A 210 -14.96 -21.18 -4.82
C TYR A 210 -13.88 -20.65 -5.76
N PHE A 211 -12.64 -21.11 -5.57
CA PHE A 211 -11.49 -20.69 -6.36
C PHE A 211 -10.65 -21.88 -6.84
N PRO A 212 -11.14 -22.64 -7.85
CA PRO A 212 -10.38 -23.75 -8.43
C PRO A 212 -9.23 -23.23 -9.32
N CYS A 213 -8.09 -23.92 -9.31
CA CYS A 213 -6.96 -23.63 -10.20
C CYS A 213 -7.30 -24.05 -11.64
N ILE A 214 -7.96 -23.18 -12.39
CA ILE A 214 -8.40 -23.44 -13.77
C ILE A 214 -7.78 -22.42 -14.72
N ASN A 215 -7.34 -22.88 -15.90
CA ASN A 215 -6.81 -22.03 -16.98
C ASN A 215 -5.64 -21.11 -16.56
N GLY A 216 -4.86 -21.52 -15.54
CA GLY A 216 -3.75 -20.70 -15.01
C GLY A 216 -4.19 -19.45 -14.26
N ILE A 217 -5.47 -19.36 -13.88
CA ILE A 217 -6.00 -18.31 -13.00
C ILE A 217 -5.63 -18.69 -11.56
N ASP A 218 -4.83 -17.83 -10.94
CA ASP A 218 -4.36 -17.94 -9.56
C ASP A 218 -4.18 -16.51 -9.01
N GLY A 219 -3.99 -16.38 -7.70
CA GLY A 219 -3.58 -15.14 -7.07
C GLY A 219 -2.15 -14.73 -7.46
N ALA A 220 -1.74 -13.57 -6.97
CA ALA A 220 -0.37 -13.13 -7.04
C ALA A 220 0.59 -14.05 -6.26
N THR A 221 1.87 -13.91 -6.58
CA THR A 221 2.96 -14.58 -5.89
C THR A 221 3.71 -13.61 -4.98
N PRO A 222 4.22 -14.07 -3.82
CA PRO A 222 4.06 -15.42 -3.29
C PRO A 222 2.63 -15.67 -2.79
N SER A 223 2.13 -16.87 -3.07
CA SER A 223 0.77 -17.24 -2.73
C SER A 223 0.60 -17.43 -1.23
N SER A 224 -0.57 -17.10 -0.73
CA SER A 224 -0.95 -17.42 0.64
C SER A 224 -1.21 -18.92 0.83
N ARG A 225 -1.45 -19.34 2.08
CA ARG A 225 -1.77 -20.74 2.40
C ARG A 225 -3.21 -21.15 2.08
N HIS A 226 -4.12 -20.19 1.92
CA HIS A 226 -5.56 -20.41 1.82
C HIS A 226 -6.19 -19.50 0.77
N ASN A 227 -7.51 -19.60 0.58
CA ASN A 227 -8.25 -18.67 -0.27
C ASN A 227 -8.54 -17.34 0.46
N LYS A 228 -7.51 -16.71 1.01
CA LYS A 228 -7.51 -15.40 1.68
C LYS A 228 -6.12 -14.79 1.48
N TYR A 229 -5.98 -13.47 1.51
CA TYR A 229 -4.65 -12.88 1.42
C TYR A 229 -3.80 -13.23 2.65
N GLN A 230 -2.50 -13.24 2.45
CA GLN A 230 -1.51 -13.10 3.53
C GLN A 230 -0.67 -11.86 3.25
N ARG A 231 -0.50 -11.00 4.26
CA ARG A 231 0.19 -9.71 4.10
C ARG A 231 1.53 -9.89 3.42
N HIS A 232 1.67 -9.26 2.26
CA HIS A 232 2.89 -9.35 1.47
C HIS A 232 3.06 -8.11 0.60
N ILE A 233 4.31 -7.74 0.35
CA ILE A 233 4.66 -6.62 -0.52
C ILE A 233 4.73 -7.13 -1.97
N GLY A 234 4.12 -6.41 -2.92
CA GLY A 234 4.15 -6.76 -4.34
C GLY A 234 3.28 -7.94 -4.75
N ALA A 235 2.31 -8.34 -3.91
CA ALA A 235 1.48 -9.52 -4.14
C ALA A 235 -0.03 -9.20 -4.21
N GLY A 236 -0.36 -8.05 -4.81
CA GLY A 236 -1.74 -7.63 -5.05
C GLY A 236 -2.18 -6.48 -4.15
N PHE A 237 -3.12 -5.68 -4.66
CA PHE A 237 -3.57 -4.45 -4.04
C PHE A 237 -4.18 -4.66 -2.64
N PHE A 238 -5.15 -5.56 -2.50
CA PHE A 238 -5.76 -5.85 -1.19
C PHE A 238 -4.82 -6.62 -0.26
N THR A 239 -3.88 -7.37 -0.80
CA THR A 239 -2.82 -8.03 0.00
C THR A 239 -1.92 -7.01 0.69
N GLU A 240 -1.57 -5.93 0.00
CA GLU A 240 -0.75 -4.85 0.54
C GLU A 240 -1.54 -3.96 1.52
N TRP A 241 -2.69 -3.46 1.09
CA TRP A 241 -3.44 -2.44 1.84
C TRP A 241 -4.39 -3.03 2.88
N GLY A 242 -4.88 -4.25 2.68
CA GLY A 242 -5.81 -4.92 3.56
C GLY A 242 -7.23 -4.44 3.38
N ILE A 243 -7.92 -4.19 4.50
CA ILE A 243 -9.32 -3.82 4.51
C ILE A 243 -9.55 -2.41 3.95
N MET A 244 -10.16 -2.33 2.77
CA MET A 244 -10.17 -1.10 2.00
C MET A 244 -11.17 -0.03 2.47
N HIS A 245 -12.30 -0.41 3.08
CA HIS A 245 -13.33 0.56 3.49
C HIS A 245 -12.91 1.42 4.70
N GLU A 246 -11.93 0.97 5.48
CA GLU A 246 -11.43 1.70 6.65
C GLU A 246 -10.58 2.93 6.25
N TYR A 247 -10.25 3.06 4.97
CA TYR A 247 -9.72 4.28 4.38
C TYR A 247 -10.86 5.25 4.04
N ALA A 248 -11.38 5.96 5.05
CA ALA A 248 -12.61 6.76 5.00
C ALA A 248 -12.77 7.66 3.75
N ASP A 249 -11.69 8.27 3.26
CA ASP A 249 -11.71 9.20 2.12
C ASP A 249 -11.31 8.57 0.77
N ALA A 250 -10.99 7.27 0.73
CA ALA A 250 -10.55 6.58 -0.48
C ALA A 250 -11.72 6.09 -1.36
N GLY A 251 -12.93 6.03 -0.80
CA GLY A 251 -14.14 5.67 -1.56
C GLY A 251 -14.29 4.18 -1.87
N PHE A 252 -13.48 3.32 -1.25
CA PHE A 252 -13.68 1.87 -1.32
C PHE A 252 -14.78 1.43 -0.35
N VAL A 253 -15.43 0.32 -0.70
CA VAL A 253 -16.56 -0.24 0.05
C VAL A 253 -16.35 -1.73 0.30
N ASP A 254 -17.06 -2.24 1.28
CA ASP A 254 -16.94 -3.62 1.73
C ASP A 254 -17.80 -4.56 0.92
N TYR A 255 -17.19 -5.24 -0.05
CA TYR A 255 -17.73 -6.44 -0.67
C TYR A 255 -16.74 -7.02 -1.68
N HIS A 256 -17.26 -7.81 -2.62
CA HIS A 256 -16.52 -8.30 -3.76
C HIS A 256 -16.43 -7.27 -4.89
N TYR A 257 -15.28 -7.26 -5.53
CA TYR A 257 -14.95 -6.49 -6.72
C TYR A 257 -14.81 -7.41 -7.92
N TRP A 258 -15.30 -6.98 -9.08
CA TRP A 258 -15.12 -7.72 -10.32
C TRP A 258 -13.64 -7.84 -10.69
N THR A 259 -13.29 -8.96 -11.31
CA THR A 259 -12.03 -9.13 -12.04
C THR A 259 -12.32 -9.55 -13.46
N SER A 260 -11.34 -9.46 -14.35
CA SER A 260 -11.42 -9.88 -15.75
C SER A 260 -11.27 -11.39 -15.94
N ASP A 261 -10.78 -12.13 -14.95
CA ASP A 261 -10.57 -13.57 -15.04
C ASP A 261 -11.91 -14.34 -15.04
N VAL A 262 -12.05 -15.27 -15.98
CA VAL A 262 -13.29 -16.02 -16.24
C VAL A 262 -13.01 -17.50 -16.51
N THR A 263 -13.90 -18.38 -16.05
CA THR A 263 -13.90 -19.81 -16.39
C THR A 263 -15.29 -20.25 -16.87
N GLY A 264 -15.41 -20.55 -18.16
CA GLY A 264 -16.69 -20.85 -18.79
C GLY A 264 -17.67 -19.69 -18.64
N SER A 265 -18.74 -19.89 -17.86
CA SER A 265 -19.74 -18.84 -17.56
C SER A 265 -19.56 -18.19 -16.19
N TYR A 266 -18.46 -18.46 -15.49
CA TYR A 266 -18.19 -17.96 -14.15
C TYR A 266 -17.13 -16.87 -14.16
N GLN A 267 -17.46 -15.70 -13.64
CA GLN A 267 -16.53 -14.58 -13.46
C GLN A 267 -15.92 -14.67 -12.06
N PHE A 268 -14.61 -14.48 -11.95
CA PHE A 268 -13.94 -14.38 -10.67
C PHE A 268 -14.09 -12.98 -10.07
N LEU A 269 -14.20 -12.94 -8.75
CA LEU A 269 -14.33 -11.74 -7.96
C LEU A 269 -13.45 -11.84 -6.72
N VAL A 270 -13.02 -10.70 -6.16
CA VAL A 270 -12.15 -10.65 -4.99
C VAL A 270 -12.77 -9.79 -3.90
N ASN A 271 -12.83 -10.30 -2.69
CA ASN A 271 -13.33 -9.58 -1.52
C ASN A 271 -12.33 -8.52 -1.03
N SER A 272 -12.78 -7.28 -0.79
CA SER A 272 -11.92 -6.16 -0.33
C SER A 272 -11.56 -6.18 1.16
N ILE A 273 -12.10 -7.13 1.95
CA ILE A 273 -11.80 -7.30 3.37
C ILE A 273 -10.74 -8.38 3.57
N PHE A 274 -10.97 -9.56 2.99
CA PHE A 274 -10.16 -10.77 3.23
C PHE A 274 -9.30 -11.19 2.04
N GLY A 275 -9.52 -10.59 0.87
CA GLY A 275 -8.89 -11.02 -0.37
C GLY A 275 -9.35 -12.40 -0.86
N ASP A 276 -10.40 -12.99 -0.27
CA ASP A 276 -10.92 -14.27 -0.75
C ASP A 276 -11.48 -14.15 -2.16
N VAL A 277 -11.21 -15.18 -2.95
CA VAL A 277 -11.65 -15.26 -4.33
C VAL A 277 -12.87 -16.16 -4.40
N ARG A 278 -13.90 -15.71 -5.09
CA ARG A 278 -15.04 -16.55 -5.45
C ARG A 278 -15.28 -16.48 -6.94
N SER A 279 -16.07 -17.41 -7.42
CA SER A 279 -16.59 -17.40 -8.77
C SER A 279 -18.10 -17.41 -8.73
N TYR A 280 -18.72 -16.57 -9.56
CA TYR A 280 -20.16 -16.53 -9.72
C TYR A 280 -20.51 -16.64 -11.19
N ARG A 281 -21.62 -17.33 -11.47
CA ARG A 281 -22.14 -17.38 -12.83
C ARG A 281 -22.49 -15.95 -13.26
N ALA A 282 -21.86 -15.49 -14.33
CA ALA A 282 -22.06 -14.15 -14.89
C ALA A 282 -23.49 -14.05 -15.44
N GLY A 283 -24.44 -13.75 -14.57
CA GLY A 283 -25.82 -13.43 -14.91
C GLY A 283 -26.03 -11.93 -15.05
N THR A 284 -27.02 -11.53 -15.84
CA THR A 284 -27.37 -10.11 -16.07
C THR A 284 -27.85 -9.37 -14.83
N SER A 285 -28.16 -10.07 -13.73
CA SER A 285 -28.65 -9.50 -12.48
C SER A 285 -27.58 -9.31 -11.40
N THR A 286 -26.41 -9.95 -11.51
CA THR A 286 -25.38 -9.84 -10.47
C THR A 286 -24.69 -8.50 -10.58
N ARG A 287 -24.67 -7.75 -9.48
CA ARG A 287 -24.09 -6.41 -9.40
C ARG A 287 -23.04 -6.37 -8.32
N LEU A 288 -21.85 -5.89 -8.65
CA LEU A 288 -20.70 -5.79 -7.74
C LEU A 288 -19.94 -4.49 -8.00
N TYR A 289 -18.99 -4.20 -7.12
CA TYR A 289 -18.15 -3.01 -7.21
C TYR A 289 -17.04 -3.18 -8.25
N ALA A 290 -16.47 -2.04 -8.63
CA ALA A 290 -15.36 -1.97 -9.55
C ALA A 290 -14.18 -1.21 -8.94
N VAL A 291 -13.02 -1.80 -9.16
CA VAL A 291 -11.74 -1.12 -9.11
C VAL A 291 -11.11 -1.36 -10.46
N CYS A 292 -10.50 -0.34 -11.02
CA CYS A 292 -9.81 -0.37 -12.29
C CYS A 292 -8.34 -0.09 -12.03
N THR A 293 -7.47 -0.63 -12.88
CA THR A 293 -6.02 -0.44 -12.74
C THR A 293 -5.43 0.10 -14.03
N THR A 294 -4.28 0.76 -13.93
CA THR A 294 -3.53 1.22 -15.09
C THR A 294 -3.29 0.07 -16.07
N PRO A 295 -3.35 0.31 -17.40
CA PRO A 295 -3.20 -0.72 -18.42
C PRO A 295 -1.98 -1.64 -18.23
#